data_AF-A0A1I6H0X5-F1
#
_entry.id   AF-A0A1I6H0X5-F1
#
_cell.length_a   1.000
_cell.length_b   1.000
_cell.length_c   1.000
_cell.angle_alpha   90.00
_cell.angle_beta   90.00
_cell.angle_gamma   90.00
#
_symmetry.space_group_name_H-M   'P 1'
#
loop_
_entity.id
_entity.type
_entity.pdbx_description
1 polymer ?
#
loop_
_entity_poly.entity_id
_entity_poly.type
_entity_poly.pdbx_seq_one_letter_code
_entity_poly.pdbx_strand_id
1 'polypeptide(L)' 'MTEPKLRTPTRRTCERCGRVERWDAVQTTWRVAEDDGDRQVGSPYCIHEWDINGTFAPFEDEGAEA' A
#
# COMPACT_ATOMS: atom_id res chain seq x y z
N MET A 1 20.16 -4.97 -22.59
CA MET A 1 19.41 -5.49 -21.43
C MET A 1 19.01 -4.27 -20.62
N THR A 2 17.71 -3.98 -20.53
CA THR A 2 17.18 -2.89 -19.72
C THR A 2 17.30 -3.29 -18.25
N GLU A 3 17.73 -2.36 -17.39
CA GLU A 3 17.78 -2.57 -15.95
C GLU A 3 16.34 -2.66 -15.40
N PRO A 4 16.00 -3.68 -14.58
CA PRO A 4 14.65 -3.83 -14.06
C PRO A 4 14.29 -2.64 -13.16
N LYS A 5 13.13 -2.04 -13.41
CA LYS A 5 12.62 -0.93 -12.61
C LYS A 5 11.82 -1.43 -11.42
N LEU A 6 12.17 -0.92 -10.24
CA LEU A 6 11.44 -1.19 -9.00
C LEU A 6 10.24 -0.26 -8.88
N ARG A 7 9.08 -0.84 -8.60
CA ARG A 7 7.87 -0.11 -8.19
C ARG A 7 7.63 -0.32 -6.70
N THR A 8 7.18 0.73 -6.03
CA THR A 8 6.75 0.70 -4.63
C THR A 8 5.26 1.02 -4.53
N PRO A 9 4.52 0.38 -3.62
CA PRO A 9 3.11 0.69 -3.45
C PRO A 9 2.97 2.09 -2.83
N THR A 10 2.00 2.87 -3.32
CA THR A 10 1.66 4.19 -2.76
C THR A 10 0.37 4.17 -1.94
N ARG A 11 -0.34 3.04 -1.98
CA ARG A 11 -1.56 2.76 -1.22
C ARG A 11 -1.55 1.31 -0.79
N ARG A 12 -2.00 1.05 0.44
CA ARG A 12 -2.29 -0.29 0.92
C ARG A 12 -3.59 -0.30 1.71
N THR A 13 -4.28 -1.43 1.69
CA THR A 13 -5.52 -1.64 2.45
C THR A 13 -5.34 -2.88 3.29
N CYS A 14 -5.63 -2.79 4.59
CA CYS A 14 -5.62 -3.95 5.47
C CYS A 14 -6.72 -4.92 5.03
N GLU A 15 -6.36 -6.16 4.70
CA GLU A 15 -7.32 -7.18 4.23
C GLU A 15 -8.29 -7.62 5.33
N ARG A 16 -7.94 -7.39 6.60
CA ARG A 16 -8.74 -7.80 7.75
C ARG A 16 -9.70 -6.73 8.26
N CYS A 17 -9.24 -5.48 8.38
CA CYS A 17 -10.03 -4.40 9.00
C CYS A 17 -10.35 -3.24 8.06
N GLY A 18 -9.91 -3.29 6.80
CA GLY A 18 -10.19 -2.25 5.81
C GLY A 18 -9.42 -0.94 6.01
N ARG A 19 -8.58 -0.80 7.05
CA ARG A 19 -7.72 0.38 7.24
C ARG A 19 -6.93 0.66 5.96
N VAL A 20 -7.06 1.87 5.44
CA VAL A 20 -6.30 2.33 4.27
C VAL A 20 -5.12 3.17 4.74
N GLU A 21 -3.96 2.93 4.15
CA GLU A 21 -2.78 3.75 4.33
C GLU A 21 -2.24 4.23 2.99
N ARG A 22 -1.70 5.44 2.99
CA ARG A 22 -1.04 6.07 1.86
C ARG A 22 0.43 6.32 2.21
N TRP A 23 1.29 6.16 1.22
CA TRP A 23 2.68 6.55 1.34
C TRP A 23 2.78 8.08 1.34
N ASP A 24 3.40 8.64 2.36
CA ASP A 24 3.77 10.05 2.45
C ASP A 24 5.23 10.18 2.02
N ALA A 25 5.45 10.73 0.82
CA ALA A 25 6.79 10.92 0.27
C ALA A 25 7.60 11.99 0.99
N VAL A 26 6.95 12.96 1.65
CA VAL A 26 7.60 14.04 2.39
C VAL A 26 8.15 13.52 3.71
N GLN A 27 7.33 12.77 4.44
CA GLN A 27 7.68 12.18 5.74
C GLN A 27 8.30 10.79 5.61
N THR A 28 8.46 10.30 4.37
CA THR A 28 9.00 8.98 4.02
C THR A 28 8.40 7.85 4.86
N THR A 29 7.09 7.88 5.06
CA THR A 29 6.38 6.95 5.94
C THR A 29 4.95 6.66 5.49
N TRP A 30 4.34 5.62 6.04
CA TRP A 30 2.94 5.30 5.81
C TRP A 30 2.04 6.09 6.76
N ARG A 31 1.00 6.73 6.21
CA ARG A 31 0.00 7.47 6.96
C ARG A 31 -1.37 6.85 6.74
N VAL A 32 -2.16 6.76 7.80
CA VAL A 32 -3.55 6.32 7.70
C VAL A 32 -4.31 7.33 6.85
N ALA A 33 -5.09 6.86 5.88
CA ALA A 33 -5.88 7.72 5.03
C ALA A 33 -7.00 8.40 5.82
N GLU A 34 -7.33 9.61 5.39
CA GLU A 34 -8.49 10.36 5.87
C GLU A 34 -9.58 10.25 4.82
N ASP A 35 -10.81 10.05 5.27
CA ASP A 35 -12.02 10.04 4.45
C ASP A 35 -13.00 11.04 5.08
N ASP A 36 -13.40 12.07 4.32
CA ASP A 36 -14.25 13.18 4.78
C ASP A 36 -13.75 13.92 6.04
N GLY A 37 -12.42 13.94 6.27
CA GLY A 37 -11.82 14.54 7.46
C GLY A 37 -11.74 13.60 8.68
N ASP A 38 -12.25 12.37 8.56
CA ASP A 38 -12.13 11.34 9.58
C ASP A 38 -11.02 10.34 9.23
N ARG A 39 -10.13 10.11 10.20
CA ARG A 39 -9.01 9.18 10.05
C ARG A 39 -9.51 7.73 10.10
N GLN A 40 -9.22 6.97 9.04
CA GLN A 40 -9.65 5.58 8.89
C GLN A 40 -8.75 4.61 9.68
N VAL A 41 -8.74 4.73 11.01
CA VAL A 41 -7.79 4.03 11.90
C VAL A 41 -7.95 2.50 11.93
N GLY A 42 -9.12 2.00 11.54
CA GLY A 42 -9.44 0.56 11.59
C GLY A 42 -9.58 0.04 13.02
N SER A 43 -9.40 -1.27 13.21
CA SER A 43 -9.50 -1.90 14.53
C SER A 43 -8.15 -1.92 15.27
N PRO A 44 -8.09 -1.47 16.55
CA PRO A 44 -6.85 -1.43 17.33
C PRO A 44 -6.31 -2.82 17.68
N TYR A 45 -7.15 -3.86 17.62
CA TYR A 45 -6.76 -5.26 17.88
C TYR A 45 -6.45 -6.03 16.60
N CYS A 46 -6.29 -5.34 15.46
CA CYS A 46 -5.96 -5.94 14.19
C CYS A 46 -4.44 -6.07 14.02
N ILE A 47 -3.97 -7.23 13.55
CA ILE A 47 -2.66 -7.33 12.94
C ILE A 47 -2.83 -6.79 11.52
N HIS A 48 -2.29 -5.60 11.26
CA HIS A 48 -2.45 -4.93 9.97
C HIS A 48 -1.58 -5.62 8.92
N GLU A 49 -2.24 -6.28 7.97
CA GLU A 49 -1.62 -6.99 6.86
C GLU A 49 -2.35 -6.64 5.57
N TRP A 50 -1.61 -6.41 4.49
CA TRP A 50 -2.14 -5.79 3.27
C TRP A 50 -1.84 -6.56 1.98
N ASP A 51 -0.96 -7.57 2.06
CA ASP A 51 -0.66 -8.46 0.94
C ASP A 51 -0.38 -9.87 1.49
N ILE A 52 -1.40 -10.48 2.10
CA ILE A 52 -1.29 -11.80 2.74
C ILE A 52 -0.89 -12.88 1.73
N ASN A 53 -1.26 -12.68 0.46
CA ASN A 53 -1.03 -13.63 -0.63
C ASN A 53 0.25 -13.34 -1.43
N GLY A 54 0.99 -12.27 -1.12
CA GLY A 54 2.22 -11.91 -1.85
C GLY A 54 1.98 -11.54 -3.32
N THR A 55 0.82 -10.97 -3.63
CA THR A 55 0.41 -10.59 -4.99
C THR A 55 1.12 -9.35 -5.52
N PHE A 56 1.76 -8.56 -4.65
CA PHE A 56 2.52 -7.40 -5.08
C PHE A 56 3.83 -7.80 -5.77
N ALA A 57 3.91 -7.58 -7.09
CA ALA A 57 5.14 -7.71 -7.85
C ALA A 57 5.98 -6.40 -7.77
N PRO A 58 7.20 -6.43 -7.22
CA PRO A 58 8.03 -5.23 -7.03
C PRO A 58 8.75 -4.76 -8.30
N PHE A 59 8.74 -5.55 -9.37
CA PHE A 59 9.37 -5.20 -10.64
C PHE A 59 8.31 -4.82 -11.67
N GLU A 60 8.55 -3.75 -12.42
CA GLU A 60 7.75 -3.42 -13.60
C GLU A 60 8.08 -4.43 -14.71
N ASP A 61 7.05 -5.09 -15.24
CA ASP A 61 7.19 -5.93 -16.43
C ASP A 61 6.99 -5.02 -17.65
N GLU A 62 7.95 -4.97 -18.58
CA GLU A 62 7.86 -4.14 -19.80
C GLU A 62 6.69 -4.56 -20.74
N GLY A 63 5.87 -5.56 -20.37
CA GLY A 63 4.65 -5.98 -21.07
C GLY A 63 3.40 -6.18 -20.20
N ALA A 64 3.40 -5.79 -18.92
CA ALA A 64 2.19 -5.80 -18.10
C ALA A 64 1.42 -4.48 -18.25
N GLU A 65 0.59 -4.41 -19.29
CA GLU A 65 -0.41 -3.36 -19.50
C GLU A 65 -1.24 -3.18 -18.21
N ALA A 66 -1.34 -1.93 -17.74
CA ALA A 66 -2.19 -1.50 -16.62
C ALA A 66 -3.41 -0.73 -17.13
#